data_AF-A0A4Z2ILE0-F1
#
_entry.id   AF-A0A4Z2ILE0-F1
#
_cell.length_a   1.000
_cell.length_b   1.000
_cell.length_c   1.000
_cell.angle_alpha   90.00
_cell.angle_beta   90.00
_cell.angle_gamma   90.00
#
_symmetry.space_group_name_H-M   'P 1'
#
loop_
_entity.id
_entity.type
_entity.pdbx_description
1 polymer ?
#
loop_
_entity_poly.entity_id
_entity_poly.type
_entity_poly.pdbx_seq_one_letter_code
_entity_poly.pdbx_strand_id
1 'polypeptide(L)'
;MQVNVNDYLDIYCPHYNDSQRMVGTGEQYVLYMVSHRGYRNCDPQLGFKRWECNRPHAPHAPIKFSEKFQRYSAFSLGYEFHVGQEYYYISTPTHHHGRSCLRLRVYVCCATGESLLCV
;
A
#
# COMPACT_ATOMS: atom_id res chain seq x y z
N MET A 1 5.54 -8.89 4.76
CA MET A 1 5.70 -9.67 3.52
C MET A 1 7.09 -9.45 2.96
N GLN A 2 7.58 -10.38 2.15
CA GLN A 2 8.86 -10.29 1.45
C GLN A 2 8.60 -10.31 -0.05
N VAL A 3 9.36 -9.52 -0.80
CA VAL A 3 9.30 -9.41 -2.27
C VAL A 3 10.69 -9.34 -2.85
N ASN A 4 10.84 -9.67 -4.12
CA ASN A 4 12.06 -9.47 -4.88
C ASN A 4 12.00 -8.17 -5.69
N VAL A 5 13.16 -7.73 -6.18
CA VAL A 5 13.22 -6.62 -7.14
C VAL A 5 12.45 -7.03 -8.39
N ASN A 6 11.66 -6.11 -8.94
CA ASN A 6 10.73 -6.29 -10.07
C ASN A 6 9.45 -7.07 -9.76
N ASP A 7 9.28 -7.59 -8.54
CA ASP A 7 7.97 -8.11 -8.12
C ASP A 7 6.94 -6.98 -8.01
N TYR A 8 5.67 -7.38 -7.93
CA TYR A 8 4.54 -6.49 -7.79
C TYR A 8 3.80 -6.76 -6.48
N LEU A 9 3.37 -5.68 -5.82
CA LEU A 9 2.36 -5.72 -4.76
C LEU A 9 1.07 -5.14 -5.30
N ASP A 10 0.05 -5.98 -5.40
CA ASP A 10 -1.31 -5.57 -5.72
C ASP A 10 -2.10 -5.31 -4.43
N ILE A 11 -2.58 -4.09 -4.27
CA ILE A 11 -3.46 -3.67 -3.18
C ILE A 11 -4.87 -3.47 -3.73
N TYR A 12 -5.82 -4.20 -3.15
CA TYR A 12 -7.23 -4.11 -3.50
C TYR A 12 -7.97 -3.25 -2.48
N CYS A 13 -8.70 -2.25 -2.96
CA CYS A 13 -9.58 -1.44 -2.12
C CYS A 13 -10.83 -2.23 -1.71
N PRO A 14 -11.44 -1.92 -0.55
CA PRO A 14 -12.75 -2.46 -0.19
C PRO A 14 -13.77 -2.19 -1.30
N HIS A 15 -14.56 -3.20 -1.62
CA HIS A 15 -15.59 -3.15 -2.66
C HIS A 15 -16.87 -3.77 -2.12
N TYR A 16 -17.97 -3.04 -2.28
CA TYR A 16 -19.27 -3.38 -1.74
C TYR A 16 -20.30 -3.32 -2.87
N ASN A 17 -21.08 -4.39 -3.01
CA ASN A 17 -22.12 -4.47 -4.04
C ASN A 17 -23.24 -3.44 -3.78
N ASP A 18 -23.93 -3.01 -4.83
CA ASP A 18 -24.96 -1.96 -4.75
C ASP A 18 -26.12 -2.29 -3.79
N SER A 19 -26.38 -3.56 -3.51
CA SER A 19 -27.39 -3.97 -2.52
C SER A 19 -27.08 -3.49 -1.10
N GLN A 20 -25.82 -3.19 -0.78
CA GLN A 20 -25.37 -2.70 0.52
C GLN A 20 -25.35 -1.17 0.63
N ARG A 21 -25.68 -0.45 -0.46
CA ARG A 21 -25.66 1.02 -0.51
C ARG A 21 -26.66 1.68 0.45
N MET A 22 -27.64 0.92 0.93
CA MET A 22 -28.67 1.36 1.89
C MET A 22 -28.21 1.35 3.36
N VAL A 23 -27.08 0.70 3.70
CA VAL A 23 -26.68 0.45 5.10
C VAL A 23 -25.47 1.29 5.56
N GLY A 24 -24.80 2.00 4.64
CA GLY A 24 -23.75 2.96 4.99
C GLY A 24 -22.91 3.38 3.79
N THR A 25 -22.19 4.49 3.92
CA THR A 25 -21.11 4.84 3.00
C THR A 25 -20.00 3.81 3.23
N GLY A 26 -19.79 2.87 2.29
CA GLY A 26 -18.78 1.82 2.44
C GLY A 26 -17.41 2.37 2.84
N GLU A 27 -16.59 1.54 3.49
CA GLU A 27 -15.30 1.98 4.04
C GLU A 27 -14.39 2.56 2.96
N GLN A 28 -13.79 3.70 3.28
CA GLN A 28 -12.90 4.45 2.41
C GLN A 28 -11.60 4.74 3.15
N TYR A 29 -10.48 4.62 2.45
CA TYR A 29 -9.15 4.73 3.03
C TYR A 29 -8.21 5.56 2.17
N VAL A 30 -7.28 6.25 2.82
CA VAL A 30 -6.10 6.82 2.17
C VAL A 30 -4.90 5.98 2.57
N LEU A 31 -4.11 5.56 1.58
CA LEU A 31 -2.89 4.79 1.77
C LEU A 31 -1.67 5.71 1.73
N TYR A 32 -0.78 5.53 2.71
CA TYR A 32 0.45 6.28 2.85
C TYR A 32 1.63 5.34 2.83
N MET A 33 2.70 5.76 2.18
CA MET A 33 4.03 5.17 2.37
C MET A 33 4.75 6.01 3.42
N VAL A 34 5.15 5.38 4.53
CA VAL A 34 5.65 6.06 5.72
C VAL A 34 7.00 5.51 6.18
N SER A 35 7.69 6.30 6.99
CA SER A 35 8.86 5.85 7.73
C SER A 35 8.51 4.75 8.74
N HIS A 36 9.53 4.03 9.25
CA HIS A 36 9.36 3.07 10.33
C HIS A 36 8.68 3.67 11.58
N ARG A 37 8.96 4.94 11.90
CA ARG A 37 8.29 5.66 13.00
C ARG A 37 6.81 5.90 12.70
N GLY A 38 6.48 6.34 11.47
CA GLY A 38 5.09 6.49 11.03
C GLY A 38 4.31 5.18 11.09
N TYR A 39 4.92 4.08 10.67
CA TYR A 39 4.36 2.74 10.75
C TYR A 39 4.05 2.28 12.18
N ARG A 40 4.96 2.56 13.13
CA ARG A 40 4.77 2.18 14.53
C ARG A 40 3.69 3.01 15.23
N ASN A 41 3.58 4.29 14.88
CA ASN A 41 2.66 5.23 15.52
C ASN A 41 1.34 5.43 14.75
N CYS A 42 1.16 4.77 13.60
CA CYS A 42 0.04 5.04 12.69
C CYS A 42 -0.06 6.52 12.27
N ASP A 43 1.09 7.17 12.05
CA ASP A 43 1.15 8.61 11.75
C ASP A 43 1.38 8.87 10.24
N PRO A 44 0.35 9.33 9.50
CA PRO A 44 0.45 9.60 8.07
C PRO A 44 1.30 10.84 7.74
N GLN A 45 1.60 11.70 8.72
CA GLN A 45 2.43 12.89 8.51
C GLN A 45 3.91 12.54 8.34
N LEU A 46 4.33 11.34 8.76
CA LEU A 46 5.71 10.85 8.66
C LEU A 46 5.96 10.08 7.34
N GLY A 47 5.33 10.53 6.26
CA GLY A 47 5.38 9.91 4.94
C GLY A 47 4.65 10.75 3.90
N PHE A 48 4.21 10.09 2.83
CA PHE A 48 3.45 10.73 1.76
C PHE A 48 2.27 9.85 1.31
N LYS A 49 1.23 10.52 0.82
CA LYS A 49 0.06 9.84 0.27
C LYS A 49 0.46 9.08 -0.99
N ARG A 50 0.14 7.79 -1.03
CA ARG A 50 0.42 6.90 -2.16
C ARG A 50 -0.81 6.68 -3.03
N TRP A 51 -1.94 6.30 -2.43
CA TRP A 51 -3.21 6.05 -3.15
C TRP A 51 -4.45 6.37 -2.30
N GLU A 52 -5.61 6.46 -2.95
CA GLU A 52 -6.91 6.67 -2.31
C GLU A 52 -7.91 5.59 -2.73
N CYS A 53 -8.45 4.87 -1.76
CA CYS A 53 -9.59 3.98 -1.91
C CYS A 53 -10.88 4.75 -1.62
N ASN A 54 -11.34 5.54 -2.60
CA ASN A 54 -12.49 6.44 -2.46
C ASN A 54 -13.74 6.02 -3.25
N ARG A 55 -13.72 4.88 -3.97
CA ARG A 55 -14.87 4.34 -4.72
C ARG A 55 -15.25 2.93 -4.25
N PRO A 56 -15.92 2.78 -3.09
CA PRO A 56 -16.34 1.48 -2.58
C PRO A 56 -17.38 0.76 -3.46
N HIS A 57 -18.11 1.49 -4.31
CA HIS A 57 -19.16 0.95 -5.19
C HIS A 57 -18.77 1.05 -6.67
N ALA A 58 -17.50 0.77 -6.99
CA ALA A 58 -17.07 0.72 -8.39
C ALA A 58 -17.88 -0.34 -9.18
N PRO A 59 -18.34 -0.06 -10.41
CA PRO A 59 -19.38 -0.84 -11.09
C PRO A 59 -18.95 -2.24 -11.56
N HIS A 60 -17.66 -2.53 -11.66
CA HIS A 60 -17.16 -3.77 -12.28
C HIS A 60 -16.30 -4.61 -11.34
N ALA A 61 -15.33 -3.99 -10.67
CA ALA A 61 -14.36 -4.68 -9.85
C ALA A 61 -13.84 -3.76 -8.75
N PRO A 62 -13.26 -4.32 -7.66
CA PRO A 62 -12.50 -3.55 -6.70
C PRO A 62 -11.41 -2.74 -7.40
N ILE A 63 -11.18 -1.50 -6.93
CA ILE A 63 -10.03 -0.73 -7.39
C ILE A 63 -8.76 -1.49 -6.97
N LYS A 64 -7.85 -1.68 -7.94
CA LYS A 64 -6.54 -2.29 -7.73
C LYS A 64 -5.44 -1.27 -7.96
N PHE A 65 -4.54 -1.12 -7.00
CA PHE A 65 -3.29 -0.39 -7.16
C PHE A 65 -2.12 -1.37 -7.17
N SER A 66 -1.18 -1.18 -8.10
CA SER A 66 -0.02 -2.04 -8.22
C SER A 66 1.25 -1.23 -7.93
N GLU A 67 2.05 -1.69 -6.98
CA GLU A 67 3.40 -1.20 -6.74
C GLU A 67 4.40 -2.15 -7.39
N LYS A 68 5.35 -1.61 -8.15
CA LYS A 68 6.46 -2.40 -8.67
C LYS A 68 7.72 -2.10 -7.88
N PHE A 69 8.36 -3.13 -7.32
CA PHE A 69 9.59 -3.00 -6.55
C PHE A 69 10.82 -2.87 -7.47
N GLN A 70 10.84 -1.81 -8.28
CA GLN A 70 11.92 -1.57 -9.23
C GLN A 70 13.06 -0.75 -8.60
N ARG A 71 14.28 -1.04 -9.04
CA ARG A 71 15.49 -0.32 -8.58
C ARG A 71 15.59 1.10 -9.16
N TYR A 72 15.10 1.29 -10.38
CA TYR A 72 15.14 2.56 -11.09
C TYR A 72 13.74 2.91 -11.55
N SER A 73 13.30 4.13 -11.24
CA SER A 73 12.02 4.63 -11.70
C SER A 73 12.18 5.42 -13.00
N ALA A 74 11.38 5.09 -14.02
CA ALA A 74 11.30 5.89 -15.24
C ALA A 74 10.53 7.22 -15.03
N PHE A 75 9.87 7.40 -13.89
CA PHE A 75 9.09 8.59 -13.55
C PHE A 75 9.76 9.37 -12.42
N SER A 76 9.77 10.70 -12.53
CA SER A 76 10.40 11.60 -11.55
C SER A 76 9.78 11.55 -10.15
N LEU A 77 8.48 11.19 -10.04
CA LEU A 77 7.80 10.98 -8.75
C LEU A 77 7.62 9.48 -8.42
N GLY A 78 8.20 8.58 -9.22
CA GLY A 78 8.18 7.17 -8.90
C GLY A 78 9.16 6.86 -7.78
N TYR A 79 8.87 5.81 -7.03
CA TYR A 79 9.68 5.42 -5.89
C TYR A 79 10.67 4.33 -6.30
N GLU A 80 11.88 4.38 -5.74
CA GLU A 80 12.94 3.42 -6.02
C GLU A 80 13.15 2.50 -4.81
N PHE A 81 13.27 1.21 -5.08
CA PHE A 81 13.36 0.18 -4.06
C PHE A 81 14.74 -0.49 -4.07
N HIS A 82 15.27 -0.73 -2.87
CA HIS A 82 16.59 -1.29 -2.67
C HIS A 82 16.51 -2.63 -1.94
N VAL A 83 17.36 -3.56 -2.38
CA VAL A 83 17.61 -4.85 -1.74
C VAL A 83 18.07 -4.62 -0.29
N GLY A 84 17.55 -5.44 0.63
CA GLY A 84 17.87 -5.38 2.05
C GLY A 84 17.12 -4.30 2.83
N GLN A 85 16.21 -3.54 2.21
CA GLN A 85 15.45 -2.47 2.85
C GLN A 85 14.01 -2.90 3.19
N GLU A 86 13.49 -2.33 4.27
CA GLU A 86 12.09 -2.43 4.65
C GLU A 86 11.32 -1.16 4.27
N TYR A 87 10.13 -1.36 3.73
CA TYR A 87 9.21 -0.32 3.32
C TYR A 87 7.88 -0.51 4.03
N TYR A 88 7.28 0.60 4.45
CA TYR A 88 6.12 0.56 5.33
C TYR A 88 4.95 1.34 4.73
N TYR A 89 3.80 0.70 4.74
CA TYR A 89 2.53 1.29 4.32
C TYR A 89 1.57 1.30 5.49
N ILE A 90 0.76 2.36 5.58
CA ILE A 90 -0.38 2.44 6.49
C ILE A 90 -1.62 2.92 5.72
N SER A 91 -2.80 2.60 6.23
CA SER A 91 -4.06 3.19 5.76
C SER A 91 -4.82 3.85 6.90
N THR A 92 -5.40 5.01 6.62
CA THR A 92 -6.27 5.72 7.56
C THR A 92 -7.67 5.84 6.95
N PRO A 93 -8.73 5.59 7.73
CA PRO A 93 -10.11 5.78 7.25
C PRO A 93 -10.38 7.26 6.97
N THR A 94 -11.20 7.57 5.97
CA THR A 94 -11.57 8.96 5.63
C THR A 94 -12.71 9.51 6.50
N HIS A 95 -13.63 8.65 6.94
CA HIS A 95 -14.87 9.06 7.64
C HIS A 95 -14.96 8.60 9.11
N HIS A 96 -14.00 7.82 9.59
CA HIS A 96 -13.98 7.34 10.99
C HIS A 96 -12.79 7.93 11.75
N HIS A 97 -13.06 8.65 12.84
CA HIS A 97 -12.03 9.22 13.73
C HIS A 97 -11.42 8.17 14.70
N GLY A 98 -11.24 6.93 14.25
CA GLY A 98 -10.65 5.85 15.04
C GLY A 98 -9.11 5.83 14.95
N ARG A 99 -8.44 5.41 16.02
CA ARG A 99 -6.95 5.27 16.08
C ARG A 99 -6.42 3.98 15.44
N SER A 100 -7.26 3.10 14.93
CA SER A 100 -6.84 1.84 14.31
C SER A 100 -6.48 2.08 12.83
N CYS A 101 -5.18 2.18 12.53
CA CYS A 101 -4.70 2.12 11.16
C CYS A 101 -4.44 0.66 10.74
N LEU A 102 -4.70 0.33 9.47
CA LEU A 102 -4.15 -0.90 8.90
C LEU A 102 -2.71 -0.61 8.48
N ARG A 103 -1.84 -1.62 8.56
CA ARG A 103 -0.42 -1.42 8.31
C ARG A 103 0.20 -2.64 7.63
N LEU A 104 1.13 -2.41 6.72
CA LEU A 104 1.85 -3.42 5.97
C LEU A 104 3.35 -3.10 5.98
N ARG A 105 4.16 -4.11 6.32
CA ARG A 105 5.62 -4.08 6.20
C ARG A 105 6.03 -4.95 5.02
N VAL A 106 6.83 -4.38 4.12
CA VAL A 106 7.38 -5.06 2.94
C VAL A 106 8.90 -5.05 3.02
N TYR A 107 9.52 -6.21 3.02
CA TYR A 107 10.97 -6.36 2.93
C TYR A 107 11.37 -6.72 1.51
N VAL A 108 12.30 -5.96 0.92
CA VAL A 108 12.83 -6.26 -0.42
C VAL A 108 14.07 -7.13 -0.25
N CYS A 109 13.93 -8.41 -0.59
CA CYS A 109 14.99 -9.41 -0.49
C CYS A 109 16.06 -9.17 -1.52
N CYS A 110 15.78 -9.53 -2.77
CA CYS A 110 16.79 -10.03 -3.68
C CYS A 110 16.51 -9.56 -5.10
N ALA A 111 17.56 -9.40 -5.90
CA ALA A 111 17.38 -9.21 -7.33
C ALA A 111 16.77 -10.48 -7.93
N THR A 112 15.75 -10.35 -8.78
CA THR A 112 15.25 -11.46 -9.59
C THR A 112 16.40 -12.04 -10.42
N GLY A 113 16.94 -13.19 -10.00
CA GLY A 113 18.09 -13.85 -10.61
C GLY A 113 19.22 -14.22 -9.66
N GLU A 114 19.28 -13.65 -8.45
CA GLU A 114 20.29 -13.98 -7.44
C GLU A 114 19.67 -14.66 -6.21
N SER A 115 18.94 -15.76 -6.42
CA SER A 115 18.44 -16.63 -5.35
C SER A 115 19.53 -17.35 -4.54
N LEU A 116 20.81 -16.98 -4.70
CA LEU A 116 21.97 -17.66 -4.12
C LEU A 116 22.70 -16.86 -3.02
N LEU A 117 22.27 -15.65 -2.66
CA LEU A 117 23.02 -14.82 -1.69
C LEU A 117 22.21 -14.24 -0.52
N CYS A 118 21.01 -14.77 -0.22
CA CYS A 118 20.48 -14.65 1.13
C CYS A 118 21.06 -15.77 2.00
N VAL A 119 22.30 -15.59 2.44
CA VAL A 119 22.91 -16.37 3.52
C VAL A 119 22.56 -15.71 4.85
#